data_AF-A0A8C7KVM2-F1
#
_entry.id   AF-A0A8C7KVM2-F1
#
_cell.length_a   1.000
_cell.length_b   1.000
_cell.length_c   1.000
_cell.angle_alpha   90.00
_cell.angle_beta   90.00
_cell.angle_gamma   90.00
#
_symmetry.space_group_name_H-M   'P 1'
#
loop_
_entity.id
_entity.type
_entity.pdbx_description
1 polymer ?
#
loop_
_entity_poly.entity_id
_entity_poly.type
_entity_poly.pdbx_seq_one_letter_code
_entity_poly.pdbx_strand_id
1 'polypeptide(L)'
;MATNEWKKRCETEWNIKGISMPDGVDWKFVYEAKPFGRNLLRNPAPHGVSQDSSPPERELTEFPPEGPPRSEPEGDYTGWTTSREDLGYDASGVPPGVTICYLPNYSWFTLEQRVDLKAEGVWDELLDSFQPDIVIKDWYEESQLHESIYQLQVRLLGTDGQTVISEYVMSPTEELSEYSHNWKEVSHVFSDYGPGVRYVHFLHRLKNKFMVEFFPTLVTGSTVLVKPSKSSR
;
A
#
# COMPACT_ATOMS: atom_id res chain seq x y z
N MET A 1 -2.26 -38.99 11.58
CA MET A 1 -0.82 -39.28 11.36
C MET A 1 -0.14 -38.25 10.46
N ALA A 2 -0.78 -37.71 9.41
CA ALA A 2 -0.17 -36.71 8.52
C ALA A 2 0.03 -35.30 9.12
N THR A 3 -0.86 -34.83 10.01
CA THR A 3 -0.80 -33.49 10.62
C THR A 3 0.49 -33.24 11.42
N ASN A 4 1.03 -34.31 12.01
CA ASN A 4 2.24 -34.25 12.83
C ASN A 4 3.53 -34.20 12.00
N GLU A 5 3.47 -34.57 10.71
CA GLU A 5 4.62 -34.47 9.80
C GLU A 5 4.80 -33.04 9.30
N TRP A 6 3.72 -32.40 8.84
CA TRP A 6 3.76 -31.01 8.37
C TRP A 6 4.17 -30.04 9.47
N LYS A 7 3.64 -30.24 10.68
CA LYS A 7 4.06 -29.49 11.88
C LYS A 7 5.58 -29.56 12.11
N LYS A 8 6.17 -30.75 12.09
CA LYS A 8 7.64 -30.92 12.23
C LYS A 8 8.44 -30.26 11.11
N ARG A 9 7.92 -30.30 9.87
CA ARG A 9 8.57 -29.63 8.73
C ARG A 9 8.57 -28.11 8.93
N CYS A 10 7.43 -27.51 9.29
CA CYS A 10 7.33 -26.09 9.61
C CYS A 10 8.27 -25.69 10.78
N GLU A 11 8.32 -26.50 11.84
CA GLU A 11 9.21 -26.26 13.00
C GLU A 11 10.68 -26.23 12.58
N THR A 12 11.08 -27.17 11.72
CA THR A 12 12.47 -27.29 11.25
C THR A 12 12.84 -26.16 10.28
N GLU A 13 11.93 -25.79 9.36
CA GLU A 13 12.19 -24.81 8.30
C GLU A 13 12.18 -23.37 8.82
N TRP A 14 11.19 -23.00 9.64
CA TRP A 14 11.03 -21.62 10.11
C TRP A 14 11.70 -21.36 11.46
N ASN A 15 11.93 -22.40 12.27
CA ASN A 15 12.66 -22.37 13.54
C ASN A 15 12.30 -21.15 14.44
N ILE A 16 11.00 -20.85 14.54
CA ILE A 16 10.49 -19.71 15.29
C ILE A 16 10.64 -20.01 16.79
N LYS A 17 11.58 -19.35 17.45
CA LYS A 17 11.86 -19.57 18.88
C LYS A 17 10.75 -18.97 19.75
N GLY A 18 10.32 -19.72 20.76
CA GLY A 18 9.43 -19.23 21.81
C GLY A 18 7.93 -19.43 21.56
N ILE A 19 7.54 -20.17 20.53
CA ILE A 19 6.14 -20.54 20.26
C ILE A 19 6.02 -22.06 20.17
N SER A 20 4.96 -22.60 20.76
CA SER A 20 4.53 -23.97 20.49
C SER A 20 3.52 -23.98 19.35
N MET A 21 3.70 -24.87 18.37
CA MET A 21 2.75 -25.04 17.28
C MET A 21 1.47 -25.72 17.78
N PRO A 22 0.29 -25.07 17.76
CA PRO A 22 -0.96 -25.67 18.24
C PRO A 22 -1.41 -26.88 17.40
N ASP A 23 -2.07 -27.84 18.05
CA ASP A 23 -2.57 -29.06 17.37
C ASP A 23 -3.87 -28.84 16.58
N GLY A 24 -4.56 -27.72 16.81
CA GLY A 24 -5.81 -27.35 16.13
C GLY A 24 -5.63 -26.66 14.76
N VAL A 25 -4.39 -26.39 14.34
CA VAL A 25 -4.08 -25.71 13.07
C VAL A 25 -3.82 -26.72 11.96
N ASP A 26 -4.36 -26.45 10.76
CA ASP A 26 -4.03 -27.23 9.57
C ASP A 26 -2.64 -26.85 9.05
N TRP A 27 -1.63 -27.54 9.57
CA TRP A 27 -0.22 -27.32 9.19
C TRP A 27 0.08 -27.62 7.73
N LYS A 28 -0.74 -28.44 7.05
CA LYS A 28 -0.56 -28.67 5.62
C LYS A 28 -0.94 -27.41 4.85
N PHE A 29 -2.09 -26.82 5.16
CA PHE A 29 -2.52 -25.55 4.58
C PHE A 29 -1.51 -24.44 4.85
N VAL A 30 -1.07 -24.28 6.11
CA VAL A 30 -0.09 -23.24 6.49
C VAL A 30 1.23 -23.40 5.73
N TYR A 31 1.72 -24.62 5.56
CA TYR A 31 2.93 -24.89 4.78
C TYR A 31 2.75 -24.53 3.30
N GLU A 32 1.62 -24.92 2.70
CA GLU A 32 1.31 -24.63 1.29
C GLU A 32 1.09 -23.13 1.04
N ALA A 33 0.51 -22.42 2.02
CA ALA A 33 0.26 -20.99 1.96
C ALA A 33 1.54 -20.14 2.02
N LYS A 34 2.66 -20.70 2.49
CA LYS A 34 3.96 -20.02 2.63
C LYS A 34 3.81 -18.58 3.16
N PRO A 35 3.31 -18.41 4.40
CA PRO A 35 2.92 -17.10 4.94
C PRO A 35 4.08 -16.11 5.06
N PHE A 36 5.32 -16.59 5.09
CA PHE A 36 6.51 -15.77 5.34
C PHE A 36 7.27 -15.44 4.06
N GLY A 37 7.76 -14.21 3.95
CA GLY A 37 8.68 -13.79 2.90
C GLY A 37 8.07 -13.64 1.50
N ARG A 38 6.74 -13.68 1.36
CA ARG A 38 6.02 -13.33 0.13
C ARG A 38 5.14 -12.10 0.34
N ASN A 39 4.86 -11.38 -0.75
CA ASN A 39 3.91 -10.27 -0.72
C ASN A 39 2.48 -10.80 -0.50
N LEU A 40 1.80 -10.24 0.49
CA LEU A 40 0.40 -10.54 0.80
C LEU A 40 -0.57 -9.62 0.06
N LEU A 41 -0.09 -8.52 -0.52
CA LEU A 41 -0.90 -7.69 -1.40
C LEU A 41 -1.01 -8.32 -2.78
N ARG A 42 -2.23 -8.29 -3.33
CA ARG A 42 -2.52 -8.64 -4.72
C ARG A 42 -2.23 -7.45 -5.61
N ASN A 43 -1.65 -7.73 -6.78
CA ASN A 43 -1.40 -6.74 -7.82
C ASN A 43 -0.63 -5.50 -7.31
N PRO A 44 0.64 -5.66 -6.89
CA PRO A 44 1.42 -4.58 -6.27
C PRO A 44 1.85 -3.46 -7.24
N ALA A 45 1.62 -3.61 -8.54
CA ALA A 45 2.02 -2.69 -9.59
C ALA A 45 0.83 -2.42 -10.54
N PRO A 46 -0.25 -1.77 -10.07
CA PRO A 46 -1.49 -1.65 -10.81
C PRO A 46 -1.34 -0.88 -12.14
N HIS A 47 -0.34 0.00 -12.24
CA HIS A 47 -0.06 0.77 -13.46
C HIS A 47 0.92 0.07 -14.42
N GLY A 48 1.36 -1.16 -14.13
CA GLY A 48 2.31 -1.90 -14.97
C GLY A 48 3.74 -1.36 -14.95
N VAL A 49 4.07 -0.45 -14.03
CA VAL A 49 5.41 0.15 -13.85
C VAL A 49 6.16 -0.53 -12.71
N SER A 50 7.49 -0.51 -12.72
CA SER A 50 8.34 -1.07 -11.65
C SER A 50 9.24 0.00 -11.04
N GLN A 51 9.46 -0.09 -9.72
CA GLN A 51 10.43 0.73 -9.00
C GLN A 51 11.88 0.49 -9.44
N ASP A 52 12.17 -0.63 -10.12
CA ASP A 52 13.52 -0.97 -10.61
C ASP A 52 13.90 -0.21 -11.89
N SER A 53 12.94 0.48 -12.50
CA SER A 53 13.11 1.35 -13.67
C SER A 53 12.72 2.78 -13.31
N SER A 54 13.28 3.79 -13.99
CA SER A 54 12.85 5.18 -13.82
C SER A 54 11.34 5.33 -14.06
N PRO A 55 10.65 6.24 -13.35
CA PRO A 55 9.25 6.54 -13.64
C PRO A 55 9.06 6.89 -15.12
N PRO A 56 7.92 6.52 -15.73
CA PRO A 56 7.68 6.82 -17.14
C PRO A 56 7.67 8.33 -17.37
N GLU A 57 8.30 8.75 -18.46
CA GLU A 57 8.24 10.12 -18.95
C GLU A 57 6.80 10.48 -19.33
N ARG A 58 6.41 11.72 -19.03
CA ARG A 58 5.09 12.19 -19.42
C ARG A 58 5.11 12.52 -20.91
N GLU A 59 4.28 11.83 -21.69
CA GLU A 59 4.04 12.22 -23.07
C GLU A 59 3.28 13.55 -23.09
N LEU A 60 3.97 14.63 -23.47
CA LEU A 60 3.32 15.91 -23.73
C LEU A 60 2.66 15.84 -25.11
N THR A 61 1.34 15.78 -25.14
CA THR A 61 0.60 15.77 -26.40
C THR A 61 0.51 17.17 -26.99
N GLU A 62 0.85 17.32 -28.28
CA GLU A 62 0.71 18.60 -29.00
C GLU A 62 -0.76 19.03 -29.14
N PHE A 63 -1.68 18.06 -29.09
CA PHE A 63 -3.11 18.26 -29.19
C PHE A 63 -3.81 17.52 -28.03
N PRO A 64 -4.92 18.06 -27.50
CA PRO A 64 -5.69 17.35 -26.48
C PRO A 64 -6.07 15.95 -26.97
N PRO A 65 -6.01 14.92 -26.11
CA PRO A 65 -6.34 13.56 -26.50
C PRO A 65 -7.75 13.47 -27.08
N GLU A 66 -7.91 12.76 -28.20
CA GLU A 66 -9.22 12.49 -28.78
C GLU A 66 -10.05 11.61 -27.84
N GLY A 67 -11.20 12.14 -27.38
CA GLY A 67 -12.12 11.42 -26.51
C GLY A 67 -12.60 12.26 -25.33
N PRO A 68 -13.43 11.67 -24.44
CA PRO A 68 -13.80 12.33 -23.20
C PRO A 68 -12.55 12.55 -22.33
N PRO A 69 -12.47 13.68 -21.60
CA PRO A 69 -11.36 13.96 -20.71
C PRO A 69 -11.22 12.85 -19.65
N ARG A 70 -10.00 12.34 -19.50
CA ARG A 70 -9.67 11.35 -18.47
C ARG A 70 -9.85 11.97 -17.09
N SER A 71 -10.29 11.16 -16.15
CA SER A 71 -10.58 11.61 -14.78
C SER A 71 -9.98 10.69 -13.71
N GLU A 72 -9.42 9.56 -14.13
CA GLU A 72 -8.77 8.56 -13.28
C GLU A 72 -7.51 8.04 -13.98
N PRO A 73 -6.52 7.57 -13.22
CA PRO A 73 -5.32 6.98 -13.79
C PRO A 73 -5.64 5.66 -14.51
N GLU A 74 -4.81 5.31 -15.49
CA GLU A 74 -4.91 4.05 -16.21
C GLU A 74 -4.16 2.95 -15.44
N GLY A 75 -4.75 1.76 -15.35
CA GLY A 75 -4.16 0.63 -14.65
C GLY A 75 -5.09 -0.57 -14.58
N ASP A 76 -4.52 -1.74 -14.30
CA ASP A 76 -5.25 -2.90 -13.82
C ASP A 76 -5.39 -2.78 -12.30
N TYR A 77 -6.59 -2.54 -11.81
CA TYR A 77 -6.87 -2.45 -10.37
C TYR A 77 -7.45 -3.74 -9.80
N THR A 78 -7.29 -4.88 -10.49
CA THR A 78 -7.77 -6.17 -9.99
C THR A 78 -7.20 -6.46 -8.60
N GLY A 79 -8.09 -6.67 -7.62
CA GLY A 79 -7.73 -6.90 -6.22
C GLY A 79 -7.68 -5.64 -5.35
N TRP A 80 -7.85 -4.46 -5.94
CA TRP A 80 -7.93 -3.18 -5.22
C TRP A 80 -9.37 -2.67 -5.21
N THR A 81 -9.76 -2.06 -4.10
CA THR A 81 -10.92 -1.16 -4.07
C THR A 81 -10.41 0.24 -4.35
N THR A 82 -10.96 0.90 -5.37
CA THR A 82 -10.57 2.25 -5.76
C THR A 82 -11.65 3.26 -5.42
N SER A 83 -11.25 4.47 -5.06
CA SER A 83 -12.19 5.59 -4.89
C SER A 83 -11.53 6.91 -5.26
N ARG A 84 -12.35 7.90 -5.63
CA ARG A 84 -11.90 9.23 -6.01
C ARG A 84 -12.59 10.29 -5.17
N GLU A 85 -11.82 11.29 -4.74
CA GLU A 85 -12.32 12.48 -4.05
C GLU A 85 -11.85 13.72 -4.81
N ASP A 86 -12.79 14.48 -5.36
CA ASP A 86 -12.49 15.78 -5.98
C ASP A 86 -12.33 16.86 -4.92
N LEU A 87 -11.22 17.61 -4.99
CA LEU A 87 -10.89 18.67 -4.03
C LEU A 87 -11.46 20.03 -4.46
N GLY A 88 -12.04 20.12 -5.65
CA GLY A 88 -12.58 21.34 -6.21
C GLY A 88 -11.50 22.32 -6.65
N TYR A 89 -11.96 23.50 -7.10
CA TYR A 89 -11.08 24.57 -7.55
C TYR A 89 -10.60 25.40 -6.37
N ASP A 90 -9.27 25.52 -6.25
CA ASP A 90 -8.67 26.51 -5.37
C ASP A 90 -8.46 27.83 -6.13
N ALA A 91 -9.25 28.84 -5.76
CA ALA A 91 -9.15 30.19 -6.29
C ALA A 91 -8.51 31.19 -5.29
N SER A 92 -7.98 30.71 -4.15
CA SER A 92 -7.46 31.55 -3.08
C SER A 92 -6.32 32.49 -3.50
N GLY A 93 -5.55 32.11 -4.52
CA GLY A 93 -4.48 32.92 -5.12
C GLY A 93 -4.89 33.79 -6.31
N VAL A 94 -6.17 33.82 -6.70
CA VAL A 94 -6.61 34.54 -7.91
C VAL A 94 -7.05 35.97 -7.56
N PRO A 95 -6.41 37.01 -8.13
CA PRO A 95 -6.81 38.40 -7.88
C PRO A 95 -8.23 38.71 -8.38
N PRO A 96 -8.96 39.62 -7.70
CA PRO A 96 -10.29 40.04 -8.15
C PRO A 96 -10.24 40.72 -9.52
N GLY A 97 -11.20 40.39 -10.40
CA GLY A 97 -11.32 40.97 -11.74
C GLY A 97 -10.55 40.23 -12.85
N VAL A 98 -9.84 39.14 -12.52
CA VAL A 98 -9.17 38.29 -13.52
C VAL A 98 -10.17 37.30 -14.12
N THR A 99 -10.18 37.18 -15.45
CA THR A 99 -10.91 36.10 -16.15
C THR A 99 -10.04 34.86 -16.19
N ILE A 100 -10.56 33.76 -15.66
CA ILE A 100 -9.86 32.48 -15.57
C ILE A 100 -10.26 31.61 -16.76
N CYS A 101 -9.30 31.27 -17.62
CA CYS A 101 -9.54 30.34 -18.72
C CYS A 101 -9.46 28.88 -18.25
N TYR A 102 -8.48 28.54 -17.41
CA TYR A 102 -8.28 27.21 -16.85
C TYR A 102 -7.71 27.33 -15.43
N LEU A 103 -8.23 26.53 -14.49
CA LEU A 103 -7.66 26.31 -13.17
C LEU A 103 -7.33 24.83 -13.00
N PRO A 104 -6.22 24.49 -12.33
CA PRO A 104 -5.99 23.12 -11.93
C PRO A 104 -7.08 22.67 -10.95
N ASN A 105 -7.68 21.52 -11.24
CA ASN A 105 -8.53 20.80 -10.31
C ASN A 105 -7.75 19.59 -9.80
N TYR A 106 -7.70 19.41 -8.48
CA TYR A 106 -7.00 18.29 -7.87
C TYR A 106 -8.01 17.24 -7.39
N SER A 107 -7.60 15.99 -7.42
CA SER A 107 -8.38 14.90 -6.83
C SER A 107 -7.48 13.89 -6.16
N TRP A 108 -7.92 13.32 -5.04
CA TRP A 108 -7.30 12.12 -4.50
C TRP A 108 -7.84 10.90 -5.22
N PHE A 109 -6.95 10.00 -5.61
CA PHE A 109 -7.27 8.65 -6.02
C PHE A 109 -6.74 7.69 -4.97
N THR A 110 -7.63 6.92 -4.37
CA THR A 110 -7.35 6.01 -3.27
C THR A 110 -7.37 4.59 -3.81
N LEU A 111 -6.37 3.79 -3.44
CA LEU A 111 -6.43 2.34 -3.57
C LEU A 111 -6.30 1.73 -2.19
N GLU A 112 -7.21 0.80 -1.87
CA GLU A 112 -7.20 0.07 -0.62
C GLU A 112 -7.31 -1.44 -0.83
N GLN A 113 -6.66 -2.18 0.06
CA GLN A 113 -6.75 -3.63 0.11
C GLN A 113 -6.71 -4.10 1.57
N ARG A 114 -7.54 -5.10 1.88
CA ARG A 114 -7.54 -5.76 3.18
C ARG A 114 -7.00 -7.18 3.05
N VAL A 115 -5.96 -7.48 3.82
CA VAL A 115 -5.34 -8.79 3.91
C VAL A 115 -5.85 -9.51 5.15
N ASP A 116 -6.37 -10.73 4.98
CA ASP A 116 -6.70 -11.64 6.08
C ASP A 116 -5.47 -12.52 6.39
N LEU A 117 -4.79 -12.22 7.48
CA LEU A 117 -3.53 -12.88 7.82
C LEU A 117 -3.71 -14.38 8.06
N LYS A 118 -4.88 -14.80 8.58
CA LYS A 118 -5.19 -16.21 8.83
C LYS A 118 -5.45 -16.95 7.53
N ALA A 119 -6.18 -16.34 6.61
CA ALA A 119 -6.37 -16.88 5.27
C ALA A 119 -5.06 -16.97 4.47
N GLU A 120 -4.08 -16.12 4.78
CA GLU A 120 -2.73 -16.19 4.18
C GLU A 120 -1.79 -17.18 4.89
N GLY A 121 -2.26 -17.88 5.93
CA GLY A 121 -1.52 -18.94 6.64
C GLY A 121 -0.82 -18.50 7.92
N VAL A 122 -1.02 -17.26 8.38
CA VAL A 122 -0.47 -16.74 9.64
C VAL A 122 -1.46 -17.04 10.77
N TRP A 123 -1.14 -17.97 11.66
CA TRP A 123 -2.08 -18.44 12.69
C TRP A 123 -2.16 -17.51 13.91
N ASP A 124 -3.26 -17.62 14.66
CA ASP A 124 -3.65 -16.72 15.74
C ASP A 124 -2.60 -16.65 16.87
N GLU A 125 -2.10 -17.79 17.34
CA GLU A 125 -1.13 -17.87 18.44
C GLU A 125 0.21 -17.22 18.09
N LEU A 126 0.61 -17.27 16.80
CA LEU A 126 1.79 -16.58 16.31
C LEU A 126 1.60 -15.07 16.33
N LEU A 127 0.46 -14.57 15.86
CA LEU A 127 0.13 -13.15 15.87
C LEU A 127 -0.01 -12.61 17.29
N ASP A 128 -0.55 -13.38 18.22
CA ASP A 128 -0.82 -12.92 19.57
C ASP A 128 0.41 -12.99 20.50
N SER A 129 1.12 -14.13 20.48
CA SER A 129 2.22 -14.38 21.43
C SER A 129 3.57 -13.92 20.89
N PHE A 130 3.84 -14.17 19.60
CA PHE A 130 5.11 -13.80 18.99
C PHE A 130 5.04 -12.50 18.23
N GLN A 131 3.91 -12.09 17.67
CA GLN A 131 3.80 -10.80 16.99
C GLN A 131 4.94 -10.61 15.96
N PRO A 132 5.01 -11.47 14.91
CA PRO A 132 6.06 -11.39 13.88
C PRO A 132 6.07 -10.02 13.23
N ASP A 133 7.25 -9.55 12.80
CA ASP A 133 7.36 -8.27 12.11
C ASP A 133 6.48 -8.24 10.85
N ILE A 134 5.62 -7.23 10.75
CA ILE A 134 4.85 -6.94 9.55
C ILE A 134 5.51 -5.76 8.85
N VAL A 135 6.17 -6.03 7.72
CA VAL A 135 6.91 -5.05 6.94
C VAL A 135 6.01 -4.51 5.83
N ILE A 136 5.88 -3.20 5.79
CA ILE A 136 5.20 -2.44 4.75
C ILE A 136 6.26 -1.79 3.88
N LYS A 137 6.10 -1.91 2.57
CA LYS A 137 6.84 -1.11 1.60
C LYS A 137 5.89 -0.56 0.54
N ASP A 138 6.19 0.61 0.04
CA ASP A 138 5.48 1.20 -1.09
C ASP A 138 6.41 2.17 -1.83
N TRP A 139 6.14 2.40 -3.12
CA TRP A 139 6.91 3.35 -3.92
C TRP A 139 5.97 4.25 -4.68
N TYR A 140 6.10 5.57 -4.50
CA TYR A 140 5.33 6.55 -5.25
C TYR A 140 6.25 7.39 -6.13
N GLU A 141 5.69 7.87 -7.24
CA GLU A 141 6.38 8.78 -8.16
C GLU A 141 6.52 10.16 -7.52
N GLU A 142 7.75 10.67 -7.46
CA GLU A 142 7.95 12.10 -7.20
C GLU A 142 7.37 12.91 -8.36
N SER A 143 6.48 13.85 -8.06
CA SER A 143 5.83 14.70 -9.07
C SER A 143 5.74 16.15 -8.61
N GLN A 144 5.77 17.08 -9.57
CA GLN A 144 5.59 18.51 -9.29
C GLN A 144 4.11 18.94 -9.28
N LEU A 145 3.17 18.00 -9.12
CA LEU A 145 1.74 18.32 -9.20
C LEU A 145 1.29 19.18 -8.02
N HIS A 146 1.78 18.90 -6.83
CA HIS A 146 1.44 19.58 -5.58
C HIS A 146 2.53 19.32 -4.55
N GLU A 147 2.59 20.11 -3.47
CA GLU A 147 3.47 19.83 -2.32
C GLU A 147 3.04 18.58 -1.52
N SER A 148 1.89 17.97 -1.80
CA SER A 148 1.37 16.83 -1.05
C SER A 148 0.67 15.93 -2.03
N ILE A 149 1.41 14.94 -2.53
CA ILE A 149 0.99 14.08 -3.65
C ILE A 149 0.70 12.65 -3.23
N TYR A 150 1.10 12.26 -2.02
CA TYR A 150 1.02 10.90 -1.55
C TYR A 150 0.57 10.86 -0.08
N GLN A 151 -0.26 9.89 0.26
CA GLN A 151 -0.60 9.55 1.63
C GLN A 151 -0.65 8.02 1.77
N LEU A 152 -0.08 7.49 2.83
CA LEU A 152 -0.15 6.08 3.21
C LEU A 152 -0.80 5.96 4.57
N GLN A 153 -1.75 5.05 4.69
CA GLN A 153 -2.35 4.63 5.94
C GLN A 153 -2.40 3.11 5.99
N VAL A 154 -1.72 2.54 6.97
CA VAL A 154 -1.75 1.11 7.24
C VAL A 154 -2.26 0.87 8.65
N ARG A 155 -3.27 0.02 8.77
CA ARG A 155 -3.87 -0.34 10.06
C ARG A 155 -3.79 -1.85 10.28
N LEU A 156 -3.31 -2.24 11.46
CA LEU A 156 -3.46 -3.59 11.97
C LEU A 156 -4.80 -3.67 12.69
N LEU A 157 -5.69 -4.54 12.22
CA LEU A 157 -7.06 -4.63 12.70
C LEU A 157 -7.30 -5.93 13.47
N GLY A 158 -8.19 -5.83 14.46
CA GLY A 158 -8.65 -6.95 15.28
C GLY A 158 -9.56 -7.93 14.55
N THR A 159 -10.03 -8.96 15.28
CA THR A 159 -10.90 -10.02 14.76
C THR A 159 -12.22 -9.51 14.14
N ASP A 160 -12.74 -8.38 14.61
CA ASP A 160 -13.94 -7.73 14.07
C ASP A 160 -13.69 -7.03 12.71
N GLY A 161 -12.43 -6.92 12.29
CA GLY A 161 -12.02 -6.21 11.08
C GLY A 161 -12.24 -4.71 11.14
N GLN A 162 -12.43 -4.12 12.33
CA GLN A 162 -12.71 -2.69 12.53
C GLN A 162 -11.86 -2.08 13.66
N THR A 163 -11.64 -2.81 14.75
CA THR A 163 -10.84 -2.35 15.88
C THR A 163 -9.38 -2.16 15.45
N VAL A 164 -8.87 -0.93 15.54
CA VAL A 164 -7.48 -0.60 15.21
C VAL A 164 -6.59 -0.92 16.41
N ILE A 165 -5.66 -1.85 16.21
CA ILE A 165 -4.67 -2.27 17.21
C ILE A 165 -3.40 -1.44 17.07
N SER A 166 -2.97 -1.20 15.83
CA SER A 166 -1.84 -0.34 15.52
C SER A 166 -2.09 0.37 14.20
N GLU A 167 -1.60 1.59 14.08
CA GLU A 167 -1.76 2.42 12.90
C GLU A 167 -0.44 3.09 12.55
N TYR A 168 -0.16 3.13 11.26
CA TYR A 168 0.90 3.92 10.67
C TYR A 168 0.30 4.84 9.62
N VAL A 169 0.57 6.14 9.75
CA VAL A 169 0.16 7.16 8.77
C VAL A 169 1.39 7.95 8.35
N MET A 170 1.51 8.17 7.05
CA MET A 170 2.53 9.01 6.45
C MET A 170 1.92 9.88 5.36
N SER A 171 2.25 11.15 5.37
CA SER A 171 1.83 12.13 4.36
C SER A 171 2.99 13.10 4.11
N PRO A 172 3.98 12.72 3.29
CA PRO A 172 5.15 13.55 3.05
C PRO A 172 4.76 14.83 2.30
N THR A 173 5.60 15.85 2.47
CA THR A 173 5.52 17.10 1.71
C THR A 173 6.70 17.17 0.75
N GLU A 174 6.44 17.58 -0.48
CA GLU A 174 7.40 17.67 -1.57
C GLU A 174 7.97 19.08 -1.70
N GLU A 175 9.29 19.19 -1.89
CA GLU A 175 9.94 20.44 -2.27
C GLU A 175 9.94 20.59 -3.79
N LEU A 176 8.95 21.31 -4.31
CA LEU A 176 8.72 21.43 -5.77
C LEU A 176 9.91 21.99 -6.55
N SER A 177 10.81 22.73 -5.91
CA SER A 177 12.04 23.25 -6.51
C SER A 177 13.15 22.21 -6.70
N GLU A 178 13.15 21.14 -5.89
CA GLU A 178 14.17 20.09 -5.91
C GLU A 178 13.62 18.81 -6.55
N TYR A 179 13.08 18.93 -7.76
CA TYR A 179 12.48 17.83 -8.50
C TYR A 179 13.53 16.95 -9.19
N SER A 180 13.49 15.65 -8.91
CA SER A 180 14.43 14.66 -9.46
C SER A 180 13.78 13.59 -10.35
N HIS A 181 12.44 13.54 -10.37
CA HIS A 181 11.62 12.56 -11.11
C HIS A 181 12.00 11.10 -10.82
N ASN A 182 12.17 10.77 -9.54
CA ASN A 182 12.50 9.42 -9.09
C ASN A 182 11.35 8.76 -8.33
N TRP A 183 11.46 7.45 -8.13
CA TRP A 183 10.62 6.74 -7.17
C TRP A 183 11.06 7.04 -5.73
N LYS A 184 10.10 7.32 -4.85
CA LYS A 184 10.34 7.49 -3.41
C LYS A 184 9.86 6.26 -2.65
N GLU A 185 10.78 5.60 -1.93
CA GLU A 185 10.45 4.46 -1.06
C GLU A 185 9.82 4.94 0.24
N VAL A 186 8.73 4.29 0.62
CA VAL A 186 8.16 4.33 1.96
C VAL A 186 8.29 2.94 2.57
N SER A 187 8.82 2.87 3.78
CA SER A 187 9.03 1.61 4.50
C SER A 187 8.66 1.76 5.97
N HIS A 188 7.91 0.79 6.48
CA HIS A 188 7.54 0.73 7.88
C HIS A 188 7.54 -0.71 8.38
N VAL A 189 7.84 -0.91 9.67
CA VAL A 189 7.80 -2.22 10.30
C VAL A 189 6.96 -2.12 11.56
N PHE A 190 5.87 -2.88 11.62
CA PHE A 190 5.14 -3.09 12.85
C PHE A 190 5.81 -4.22 13.63
N SER A 191 6.28 -3.89 14.83
CA SER A 191 6.82 -4.83 15.82
C SER A 191 6.15 -4.58 17.17
N ASP A 192 6.03 -5.61 17.99
CA ASP A 192 5.42 -5.51 19.33
C ASP A 192 4.05 -4.79 19.34
N TYR A 193 3.22 -5.05 18.32
CA TYR A 193 1.93 -4.38 18.11
C TYR A 193 0.84 -4.81 19.09
N GLY A 194 1.10 -5.78 19.96
CA GLY A 194 0.13 -6.33 20.90
C GLY A 194 -0.73 -7.45 20.28
N PRO A 195 -1.42 -8.24 21.12
CA PRO A 195 -2.23 -9.35 20.64
C PRO A 195 -3.51 -8.90 19.94
N GLY A 196 -4.09 -9.79 19.14
CA GLY A 196 -5.42 -9.65 18.54
C GLY A 196 -5.43 -9.25 17.07
N VAL A 197 -4.27 -9.01 16.44
CA VAL A 197 -4.19 -8.63 15.02
C VAL A 197 -4.63 -9.79 14.14
N ARG A 198 -5.55 -9.54 13.20
CA ARG A 198 -6.06 -10.53 12.23
C ARG A 198 -6.07 -10.02 10.80
N TYR A 199 -6.18 -8.71 10.61
CA TYR A 199 -6.15 -8.12 9.27
C TYR A 199 -5.11 -7.01 9.17
N VAL A 200 -4.60 -6.82 7.96
CA VAL A 200 -3.87 -5.61 7.57
C VAL A 200 -4.74 -4.85 6.59
N HIS A 201 -5.08 -3.62 6.91
CA HIS A 201 -5.73 -2.70 5.99
C HIS A 201 -4.68 -1.75 5.44
N PHE A 202 -4.36 -1.92 4.17
CA PHE A 202 -3.42 -1.10 3.43
C PHE A 202 -4.21 -0.12 2.56
N LEU A 203 -3.96 1.17 2.73
CA LEU A 203 -4.59 2.23 1.95
C LEU A 203 -3.54 3.26 1.58
N HIS A 204 -3.42 3.58 0.30
CA HIS A 204 -2.67 4.73 -0.14
C HIS A 204 -3.51 5.66 -1.01
N ARG A 205 -3.12 6.92 -1.06
CA ARG A 205 -3.81 7.97 -1.81
C ARG A 205 -2.80 8.75 -2.61
N LEU A 206 -3.16 9.01 -3.86
CA LEU A 206 -2.32 9.68 -4.85
C LEU A 206 -3.06 10.92 -5.32
N LYS A 207 -2.37 12.05 -5.36
CA LYS A 207 -2.97 13.31 -5.80
C LYS A 207 -2.80 13.42 -7.30
N ASN A 208 -3.91 13.54 -8.00
CA ASN A 208 -3.93 13.78 -9.43
C ASN A 208 -4.34 15.23 -9.71
N LYS A 209 -3.96 15.73 -10.87
CA LYS A 209 -4.31 17.07 -11.35
C LYS A 209 -4.97 16.98 -12.71
N PHE A 210 -6.10 17.65 -12.86
CA PHE A 210 -6.74 17.89 -14.14
C PHE A 210 -6.66 19.38 -14.48
N MET A 211 -6.28 19.72 -15.70
CA MET A 211 -6.35 21.10 -16.19
C MET A 211 -6.79 21.14 -17.66
N VAL A 212 -5.84 21.11 -18.60
CA VAL A 212 -6.10 20.86 -20.02
C VAL A 212 -6.13 19.35 -20.29
N GLU A 213 -5.30 18.62 -19.55
CA GLU A 213 -5.16 17.16 -19.58
C GLU A 213 -5.10 16.62 -18.14
N PHE A 214 -5.13 15.29 -18.03
CA PHE A 214 -5.09 14.57 -16.76
C PHE A 214 -3.66 14.13 -16.43
N PHE A 215 -3.19 14.49 -15.25
CA PHE A 215 -1.85 14.19 -14.74
C PHE A 215 -1.98 13.32 -13.47
N PRO A 216 -1.67 12.02 -13.56
CA PRO A 216 -1.63 11.15 -12.39
C PRO A 216 -0.31 11.26 -11.63
N THR A 217 -0.35 10.95 -10.33
CA THR A 217 0.82 10.46 -9.58
C THR A 217 0.74 8.93 -9.55
N LEU A 218 1.84 8.27 -9.89
CA LEU A 218 1.89 6.80 -9.97
C LEU A 218 2.40 6.17 -8.67
N VAL A 219 2.06 4.89 -8.50
CA VAL A 219 2.52 4.05 -7.40
C VAL A 219 2.90 2.65 -7.91
N THR A 220 3.83 1.99 -7.24
CA THR A 220 4.22 0.62 -7.55
C THR A 220 4.93 -0.06 -6.37
N GLY A 221 5.18 -1.35 -6.50
CA GLY A 221 5.95 -2.13 -5.52
C GLY A 221 5.26 -2.25 -4.15
N SER A 222 3.94 -1.99 -4.06
CA SER A 222 3.20 -2.02 -2.80
C SER A 222 3.26 -3.41 -2.19
N THR A 223 3.78 -3.50 -0.96
CA THR A 223 4.17 -4.78 -0.38
C THR A 223 3.83 -4.85 1.10
N VAL A 224 3.20 -5.95 1.50
CA VAL A 224 3.01 -6.37 2.90
C VAL A 224 3.68 -7.73 3.08
N LEU A 225 4.70 -7.80 3.93
CA LEU A 225 5.43 -9.04 4.23
C LEU A 225 5.30 -9.36 5.72
N VAL A 226 5.11 -10.64 6.03
CA VAL A 226 5.30 -11.15 7.39
C VAL A 226 6.66 -11.83 7.45
N LYS A 227 7.49 -11.44 8.42
CA LYS A 227 8.79 -12.08 8.66
C LYS A 227 8.71 -12.98 9.89
N PRO A 228 9.39 -14.14 9.88
CA PRO A 228 9.44 -15.04 11.04
C PRO A 228 10.36 -14.51 12.16
N SER A 229 10.86 -13.29 12.03
CA SER A 229 11.73 -12.61 12.98
C SER A 229 10.99 -11.48 13.68
N LYS A 230 11.51 -11.07 14.84
CA LYS A 230 11.18 -9.78 15.44
C LYS A 230 12.39 -8.86 15.37
N SER A 231 12.18 -7.60 15.03
CA SER A 231 13.20 -6.57 15.16
C SER A 231 13.37 -6.24 16.64
N SER A 232 14.60 -6.33 17.16
CA SER A 232 14.89 -5.89 18.52
C SER A 232 14.86 -4.35 18.56
N ARG A 233 14.09 -3.78 19.49
CA ARG A 233 14.26 -2.38 19.89
C ARG A 233 15.68 -2.10 20.41
#